data_AF-A0A2S6XG46-F1
#
_entry.id   AF-A0A2S6XG46-F1
#
_cell.length_a   1.000
_cell.length_b   1.000
_cell.length_c   1.000
_cell.angle_alpha   90.00
_cell.angle_beta   90.00
_cell.angle_gamma   90.00
#
_symmetry.space_group_name_H-M   'P 1'
#
loop_
_entity.id
_entity.type
_entity.pdbx_description
1 polymer ?
#
loop_
_entity_poly.entity_id
_entity_poly.type
_entity_poly.pdbx_seq_one_letter_code
_entity_poly.pdbx_strand_id
1 'polypeptide(L)'
;MADTTDGFIHVQYNHVQNAGENMIEQTRAIQTTLTQLEMELNDLKQTWYGSDAEVYTEKQAKWDAAVATMQQLLSSHAALLGDVSGNYKQTENSLSQLWSEVNIGR
;
A
#
# COMPACT_ATOMS: atom_id res chain seq x y z
N MET A 1 -35.67 24.88 1.98
CA MET A 1 -35.11 23.74 2.74
C MET A 1 -33.64 23.70 2.40
N ALA A 2 -32.76 23.93 3.37
CA ALA A 2 -31.32 23.89 3.13
C ALA A 2 -30.93 22.43 2.86
N ASP A 3 -30.31 22.19 1.72
CA ASP A 3 -29.78 20.89 1.35
C ASP A 3 -28.58 20.61 2.26
N THR A 4 -28.78 19.80 3.30
CA THR A 4 -27.73 19.41 4.26
C THR A 4 -26.88 18.25 3.74
N THR A 5 -27.03 17.87 2.47
CA THR A 5 -26.29 16.76 1.86
C THR A 5 -24.86 17.16 1.48
N ASP A 6 -24.56 18.47 1.45
CA ASP A 6 -23.26 19.04 1.03
C ASP A 6 -22.13 18.88 2.08
N GLY A 7 -22.44 18.34 3.26
CA GLY A 7 -21.48 18.19 4.37
C GLY A 7 -20.73 16.86 4.41
N PHE A 8 -21.10 15.87 3.59
CA PHE A 8 -20.44 14.57 3.60
C PHE A 8 -19.33 14.52 2.54
N ILE A 9 -18.09 14.78 2.97
CA ILE A 9 -16.92 14.41 2.17
C ILE A 9 -16.85 12.88 2.17
N HIS A 10 -17.52 12.24 1.21
CA HIS A 10 -17.43 10.81 0.97
C HIS A 10 -16.08 10.49 0.31
N VAL A 11 -15.00 10.53 1.09
CA VAL A 11 -13.77 9.89 0.65
C VAL A 11 -14.05 8.39 0.56
N GLN A 12 -13.89 7.83 -0.64
CA GLN A 12 -14.12 6.42 -0.94
C GLN A 12 -13.00 5.54 -0.32
N TYR A 13 -12.91 5.50 1.01
CA TYR A 13 -11.87 4.80 1.76
C TYR A 13 -11.82 3.30 1.45
N ASN A 14 -12.98 2.71 1.17
CA ASN A 14 -13.12 1.33 0.71
C ASN A 14 -12.34 1.06 -0.60
N HIS A 15 -12.37 1.97 -1.56
CA HIS A 15 -11.61 1.82 -2.80
C HIS A 15 -10.11 1.96 -2.57
N VAL A 16 -9.72 2.86 -1.67
CA VAL A 16 -8.31 3.11 -1.33
C VAL A 16 -7.72 1.96 -0.52
N GLN A 17 -8.49 1.37 0.41
CA GLN A 17 -8.10 0.18 1.17
C GLN A 17 -7.92 -1.03 0.24
N ASN A 18 -8.90 -1.29 -0.64
CA ASN A 18 -8.81 -2.35 -1.64
C ASN A 18 -7.60 -2.16 -2.57
N ALA A 19 -7.29 -0.91 -2.96
CA ALA A 19 -6.11 -0.61 -3.76
C ALA A 19 -4.81 -0.90 -3.00
N GLY A 20 -4.74 -0.57 -1.71
CA GLY A 20 -3.61 -0.89 -0.83
C GLY A 20 -3.36 -2.38 -0.70
N GLU A 21 -4.42 -3.16 -0.46
CA GLU A 21 -4.36 -4.63 -0.38
C GLU A 21 -3.90 -5.24 -1.71
N ASN A 22 -4.50 -4.82 -2.83
CA ASN A 22 -4.10 -5.25 -4.17
C ASN A 22 -2.63 -4.93 -4.47
N MET A 23 -2.13 -3.76 -4.06
CA MET A 23 -0.73 -3.39 -4.26
C MET A 23 0.24 -4.26 -3.43
N ILE A 24 -0.14 -4.63 -2.19
CA ILE A 24 0.64 -5.55 -1.37
C ILE A 24 0.71 -6.94 -2.02
N GLU A 25 -0.43 -7.45 -2.52
CA GLU A 25 -0.48 -8.72 -3.23
C GLU A 25 0.39 -8.73 -4.49
N GLN A 26 0.27 -7.69 -5.32
CA GLN A 26 1.08 -7.55 -6.53
C GLN A 26 2.57 -7.47 -6.21
N THR A 27 2.95 -6.77 -5.14
CA THR A 27 4.36 -6.66 -4.73
C THR A 27 4.91 -7.99 -4.23
N ARG A 28 4.10 -8.78 -3.52
CA ARG A 28 4.48 -10.16 -3.15
C ARG A 28 4.62 -11.04 -4.39
N ALA A 29 3.74 -10.90 -5.37
CA ALA A 29 3.85 -11.65 -6.63
C ALA A 29 5.15 -11.31 -7.38
N ILE A 30 5.51 -10.02 -7.49
CA ILE A 30 6.77 -9.56 -8.07
C ILE A 30 7.96 -10.19 -7.33
N GLN A 31 7.95 -10.18 -5.99
CA GLN A 31 9.03 -10.77 -5.22
C GLN A 31 9.18 -12.28 -5.47
N THR A 32 8.08 -13.03 -5.50
CA THR A 32 8.09 -14.45 -5.82
C THR A 32 8.65 -14.71 -7.22
N THR A 33 8.27 -13.91 -8.21
CA THR A 33 8.81 -14.02 -9.57
C THR A 33 10.31 -13.76 -9.62
N LEU A 34 10.82 -12.78 -8.86
CA LEU A 34 12.26 -12.53 -8.76
C LEU A 34 13.00 -13.69 -8.08
N THR A 35 12.48 -14.23 -6.98
CA THR A 35 13.09 -15.40 -6.32
C THR A 35 13.10 -16.62 -7.25
N GLN A 36 12.02 -16.83 -8.02
CA GLN A 36 11.95 -17.91 -9.00
C GLN A 36 13.01 -17.73 -10.11
N LEU A 37 13.12 -16.51 -10.65
CA LEU A 37 14.11 -16.15 -11.65
C LEU A 37 15.54 -16.37 -11.12
N GLU A 38 15.82 -16.01 -9.87
CA GLU A 38 17.12 -16.26 -9.24
C GLU A 38 17.44 -17.75 -9.13
N MET A 39 16.47 -18.58 -8.73
CA MET A 39 16.67 -20.02 -8.63
C MET A 39 17.01 -20.63 -10.00
N GLU A 40 16.28 -20.24 -11.05
CA GLU A 40 16.52 -20.70 -12.42
C GLU A 40 17.86 -20.20 -12.97
N LEU A 41 18.26 -18.99 -12.61
CA LEU A 41 19.53 -18.42 -13.04
C LEU A 41 20.71 -18.94 -12.23
N ASN A 42 20.51 -19.54 -11.05
CA ASN A 42 21.61 -20.01 -10.21
C ASN A 42 22.47 -21.07 -10.91
N ASP A 43 21.83 -21.97 -11.66
CA ASP A 43 22.52 -22.97 -12.49
C ASP A 43 23.24 -22.31 -13.67
N LEU A 44 22.66 -21.26 -14.25
CA LEU A 44 23.25 -20.51 -15.36
C LEU A 44 24.45 -19.67 -14.90
N LYS A 45 24.40 -19.08 -13.70
CA LYS A 45 25.48 -18.30 -13.08
C LYS A 45 26.75 -19.12 -12.88
N GLN A 46 26.63 -20.44 -12.66
CA GLN A 46 27.80 -21.32 -12.58
C GLN A 46 28.57 -21.43 -13.91
N THR A 47 27.92 -21.11 -15.03
CA THR A 47 28.54 -21.12 -16.36
C THR A 47 29.11 -19.75 -16.77
N TRP A 48 28.78 -18.69 -16.03
CA TRP A 48 29.22 -17.34 -16.32
C TRP A 48 30.56 -17.06 -15.64
N TYR A 49 31.58 -16.75 -16.45
CA TYR A 49 32.91 -16.38 -15.98
C TYR A 49 33.20 -14.93 -16.34
N GLY A 50 33.83 -14.17 -15.43
CA GLY A 50 34.28 -12.80 -15.69
C GLY A 50 33.21 -11.72 -15.46
N SER A 51 33.26 -10.65 -16.26
CA SER A 51 32.48 -9.41 -16.06
C SER A 51 30.96 -9.60 -16.03
N ASP A 52 30.45 -10.61 -16.72
CA ASP A 52 29.01 -10.83 -16.85
C ASP A 52 28.38 -11.30 -15.53
N ALA A 53 29.13 -12.06 -14.73
CA ALA A 53 28.70 -12.47 -13.39
C ALA A 53 28.62 -11.27 -12.42
N GLU A 54 29.58 -10.33 -12.52
CA GLU A 54 29.57 -9.09 -11.71
C GLU A 54 28.40 -8.18 -12.09
N VAL A 55 28.19 -7.94 -13.38
CA VAL A 55 27.08 -7.11 -13.87
C VAL A 55 25.74 -7.70 -13.44
N TYR A 56 25.56 -9.01 -13.56
CA TYR A 56 24.33 -9.64 -13.10
C TYR A 56 24.13 -9.45 -11.60
N THR A 57 25.15 -9.68 -10.78
CA THR A 57 25.07 -9.54 -9.32
C THR A 57 24.72 -8.10 -8.92
N GLU A 58 25.24 -7.10 -9.64
CA GLU A 58 24.86 -5.70 -9.46
C GLU A 58 23.38 -5.45 -9.79
N LYS A 59 22.89 -6.01 -10.90
CA LYS A 59 21.50 -5.87 -11.33
C LYS A 59 20.54 -6.56 -10.36
N GLN A 60 20.87 -7.77 -9.94
CA GLN A 60 20.16 -8.55 -8.93
C GLN A 60 19.96 -7.73 -7.66
N ALA A 61 21.06 -7.23 -7.08
CA ALA A 61 21.01 -6.40 -5.87
C ALA A 61 20.15 -5.14 -6.04
N LYS A 62 20.16 -4.51 -7.22
CA LYS A 62 19.32 -3.34 -7.53
C LYS A 62 17.83 -3.70 -7.57
N TRP A 63 17.47 -4.83 -8.16
CA TRP A 63 16.08 -5.26 -8.27
C TRP A 63 15.53 -5.68 -6.90
N ASP A 64 16.33 -6.41 -6.12
CA ASP A 64 15.97 -6.79 -4.74
C ASP A 64 15.74 -5.57 -3.86
N ALA A 65 16.66 -4.59 -3.92
CA ALA A 65 16.54 -3.34 -3.19
C ALA A 65 15.28 -2.54 -3.61
N ALA A 66 14.97 -2.51 -4.91
CA ALA A 66 13.78 -1.85 -5.41
C ALA A 66 12.49 -2.51 -4.91
N VAL A 67 12.42 -3.85 -4.89
CA VAL A 67 11.26 -4.59 -4.36
C VAL A 67 11.10 -4.40 -2.86
N ALA A 68 12.19 -4.46 -2.09
CA ALA A 68 12.15 -4.17 -0.66
C ALA A 68 11.65 -2.74 -0.39
N THR A 69 12.10 -1.77 -1.17
CA THR A 69 11.65 -0.37 -1.07
C THR A 69 10.16 -0.25 -1.40
N MET A 70 9.68 -0.92 -2.45
CA MET A 70 8.26 -0.94 -2.80
C MET A 70 7.41 -1.54 -1.69
N GLN A 71 7.84 -2.64 -1.06
CA GLN A 71 7.15 -3.22 0.09
C GLN A 71 7.05 -2.25 1.27
N GLN A 72 8.15 -1.59 1.62
CA GLN A 72 8.15 -0.61 2.71
C GLN A 72 7.23 0.57 2.41
N LEU A 73 7.30 1.12 1.20
CA LEU A 73 6.49 2.26 0.79
C LEU A 73 5.00 1.91 0.86
N LEU A 74 4.60 0.77 0.30
CA LEU A 74 3.21 0.33 0.28
C LEU A 74 2.70 0.00 1.68
N SER A 75 3.51 -0.64 2.52
CA SER A 75 3.16 -0.89 3.92
C SER A 75 2.96 0.42 4.68
N SER A 76 3.82 1.41 4.47
CA SER A 76 3.68 2.73 5.08
C SER A 76 2.43 3.48 4.58
N HIS A 77 2.12 3.39 3.29
CA HIS A 77 0.92 4.02 2.73
C HIS A 77 -0.35 3.36 3.25
N ALA A 78 -0.38 2.02 3.32
CA ALA A 78 -1.50 1.28 3.90
C ALA A 78 -1.75 1.66 5.36
N ALA A 79 -0.68 1.79 6.17
CA ALA A 79 -0.78 2.24 7.55
C ALA A 79 -1.35 3.67 7.67
N LEU A 80 -0.79 4.61 6.89
CA LEU A 80 -1.26 6.00 6.87
C LEU A 80 -2.75 6.10 6.48
N LEU A 81 -3.18 5.33 5.49
CA LEU A 81 -4.57 5.28 5.05
C LEU A 81 -5.49 4.71 6.14
N GLY A 82 -5.04 3.68 6.86
CA GLY A 82 -5.71 3.16 8.04
C GLY A 82 -5.92 4.25 9.10
N ASP A 83 -4.85 4.95 9.46
CA ASP A 83 -4.87 6.02 10.46
C ASP A 83 -5.81 7.17 10.07
N VAL A 84 -5.74 7.63 8.81
CA VAL A 84 -6.62 8.68 8.29
C VAL A 84 -8.09 8.25 8.35
N SER A 85 -8.39 7.02 7.94
CA SER A 85 -9.78 6.51 7.96
C SER A 85 -10.34 6.37 9.38
N GLY A 86 -9.51 5.94 10.35
CA GLY A 86 -9.89 5.82 11.75
C GLY A 86 -10.16 7.18 12.40
N ASN A 87 -9.23 8.13 12.21
CA ASN A 87 -9.36 9.50 12.71
C ASN A 87 -10.59 10.20 12.14
N TYR A 88 -10.89 10.01 10.84
CA TYR A 88 -12.06 10.60 10.21
C TYR A 88 -13.37 10.03 10.78
N LYS A 89 -13.50 8.69 10.88
CA LYS A 89 -14.69 8.04 11.48
C LYS A 89 -14.93 8.50 12.91
N GLN A 90 -13.87 8.62 13.72
CA GLN A 90 -13.99 9.07 15.10
C GLN A 90 -14.49 10.53 15.17
N THR A 91 -13.97 11.38 14.30
CA THR A 91 -14.35 12.79 14.22
C THR A 91 -15.81 12.94 13.77
N GLU A 92 -16.22 12.21 12.73
CA GLU A 92 -17.59 12.21 12.23
C GLU A 92 -18.58 11.69 13.27
N ASN A 93 -18.27 10.59 13.96
CA ASN A 93 -19.09 10.07 15.05
C ASN A 93 -19.27 11.09 16.18
N SER A 94 -18.18 11.78 16.57
CA SER A 94 -18.22 12.79 17.63
C SER A 94 -19.06 14.01 17.21
N LEU A 95 -18.89 14.48 15.96
CA LEU A 95 -19.70 15.58 15.42
C LEU A 95 -21.18 15.20 15.31
N SER A 96 -21.49 13.99 14.82
CA SER A 96 -22.86 13.48 14.72
C SER A 96 -23.55 13.41 16.09
N GLN A 97 -22.83 12.98 17.14
CA GLN A 97 -23.33 12.98 18.51
C GLN A 97 -23.66 14.40 18.99
N LEU A 98 -22.77 15.37 18.79
CA LEU A 98 -23.01 16.77 19.16
C LEU A 98 -24.23 17.37 18.44
N TRP A 99 -24.38 17.09 17.14
CA TRP A 99 -25.55 17.55 16.38
C TRP A 99 -26.85 16.86 16.84
N SER A 100 -26.78 15.59 17.25
CA SER A 100 -27.95 14.87 17.79
C SER A 100 -28.43 15.47 19.10
N GLU A 101 -27.51 15.86 19.99
CA GLU A 101 -27.83 16.50 21.27
C GLU A 101 -28.48 17.88 21.08
N VAL A 102 -27.98 18.68 20.13
CA VAL A 102 -28.53 20.00 19.81
C VAL A 102 -29.94 19.91 19.23
N ASN A 103 -30.25 18.86 18.46
CA ASN A 103 -31.55 18.68 17.82
C ASN A 103 -32.64 18.13 18.77
N ILE A 104 -32.25 17.46 19.87
CA ILE A 104 -33.17 16.94 20.90
C ILE A 104 -33.59 18.04 21.91
N GLY A 105 -32.80 19.11 22.02
CA GLY A 105 -33.04 20.23 22.95
C GLY A 105 -34.00 21.33 22.48
N ARG A 106 -34.84 21.10 21.46
CA ARG A 106 -35.81 22.07 20.93
C ARG A 106 -37.24 21.54 20.91
#